data_AF-K1U9B6-F1
#
_entry.id   AF-K1U9B6-F1
#
_cell.length_a   1.000
_cell.length_b   1.000
_cell.length_c   1.000
_cell.angle_alpha   90.00
_cell.angle_beta   90.00
_cell.angle_gamma   90.00
#
_symmetry.space_group_name_H-M   'P 1'
#
loop_
_entity.id
_entity.type
_entity.pdbx_description
1 polymer ?
#
loop_
_entity_poly.entity_id
_entity_poly.type
_entity_poly.pdbx_seq_one_letter_code
_entity_poly.pdbx_strand_id
1 'polypeptide(L)'
;ELGNGIMNQSNNSYSRNYATEGWLFRAQYDYDGRYFVSASFRRDASSCFHPDNRWGNFWSVGAGWLLSKEKFLENQSWIDMLKFKISYGLQGNDNLMFQGGLYRNYYPYQDQYTLANSNGDFSTSLYYKGNKEITWETSHSFNTGFDFAFWGGKLGGSVEYFSRKTTDMLYFKPVAASMGYSRFPENVGSMVNRGVELDLYSNIIENKNFSWNVNFNLTHFKNKVLELSPELNGQLIDGARIYREDESMYQLYLPKYVGVDSETGESLWALVTPD
;
A
#
# COMPACT_ATOMS: atom_id res chain seq x y z
N GLU A 1 -35.06 27.42 -7.10
CA GLU A 1 -34.44 26.42 -7.99
C GLU A 1 -34.24 25.04 -7.36
N LEU A 2 -33.95 24.93 -6.05
CA LEU A 2 -33.73 23.62 -5.39
C LEU A 2 -34.99 22.74 -5.23
N GLY A 3 -36.20 23.32 -5.26
CA GLY A 3 -37.47 22.59 -5.07
C GLY A 3 -37.82 21.58 -6.17
N ASN A 4 -37.39 21.80 -7.41
CA ASN A 4 -37.60 20.83 -8.50
C ASN A 4 -36.59 19.66 -8.48
N GLY A 5 -35.43 19.85 -7.84
CA GLY A 5 -34.39 18.81 -7.72
C GLY A 5 -34.75 17.71 -6.72
N ILE A 6 -35.60 18.00 -5.74
CA ILE A 6 -36.02 17.08 -4.68
C ILE A 6 -37.29 16.29 -5.00
N MET A 7 -38.02 16.63 -6.07
CA MET A 7 -39.25 15.92 -6.51
C MET A 7 -39.00 14.89 -7.62
N ASN A 8 -37.79 14.85 -8.21
CA ASN A 8 -37.40 13.90 -9.25
C ASN A 8 -36.72 12.67 -8.63
N GLN A 9 -37.33 11.47 -8.76
CA GLN A 9 -36.91 10.29 -7.98
C GLN A 9 -35.67 9.54 -8.51
N SER A 10 -35.15 9.82 -9.71
CA SER A 10 -33.92 9.17 -10.19
C SER A 10 -33.31 9.86 -11.42
N ASN A 11 -32.59 10.96 -11.20
CA ASN A 11 -31.64 11.48 -12.19
C ASN A 11 -30.34 11.87 -11.46
N ASN A 12 -29.30 11.07 -11.64
CA ASN A 12 -28.00 11.30 -11.04
C ASN A 12 -26.99 11.67 -12.11
N SER A 13 -26.36 12.83 -11.96
CA SER A 13 -25.18 13.24 -12.71
C SER A 13 -24.19 13.82 -11.71
N TYR A 14 -22.91 13.49 -11.86
CA TYR A 14 -21.86 14.03 -11.00
C TYR A 14 -20.60 14.28 -11.83
N SER A 15 -19.82 15.27 -11.41
CA SER A 15 -18.46 15.50 -11.88
C SER A 15 -17.53 15.47 -10.68
N ARG A 16 -16.37 14.83 -10.84
CA ARG A 16 -15.31 14.78 -9.84
C ARG A 16 -14.04 15.28 -10.50
N ASN A 17 -13.48 16.36 -9.95
CA ASN A 17 -12.26 16.95 -10.48
C ASN A 17 -11.10 16.54 -9.58
N TYR A 18 -10.04 16.05 -10.19
CA TYR A 18 -8.79 15.71 -9.53
C TYR A 18 -7.66 16.38 -10.28
N ALA A 19 -6.90 17.18 -9.57
CA ALA A 19 -5.71 17.85 -10.06
C ALA A 19 -4.50 17.50 -9.18
N THR A 20 -3.35 17.36 -9.82
CA THR A 20 -2.04 17.25 -9.19
C THR A 20 -1.09 18.24 -9.83
N GLU A 21 -0.11 18.67 -9.07
CA GLU A 21 1.00 19.51 -9.54
C GLU A 21 2.28 18.95 -8.93
N GLY A 22 3.41 18.98 -9.63
CA GLY A 22 4.63 18.42 -9.07
C GLY A 22 5.91 18.85 -9.75
N TRP A 23 6.99 18.85 -8.97
CA TRP A 23 8.35 19.14 -9.40
C TRP A 23 9.20 17.90 -9.16
N LEU A 24 9.98 17.50 -10.17
CA LEU A 24 10.86 16.33 -10.10
C LEU A 24 12.29 16.73 -10.44
N PHE A 25 13.22 16.27 -9.62
CA PHE A 25 14.65 16.29 -9.89
C PHE A 25 15.21 14.86 -9.80
N ARG A 26 16.09 14.49 -10.73
CA ARG A 26 16.76 13.19 -10.74
C ARG A 26 18.22 13.36 -11.17
N ALA A 27 19.11 12.77 -10.40
CA ALA A 27 20.54 12.69 -10.70
C ALA A 27 20.96 11.21 -10.77
N GLN A 28 21.82 10.89 -11.73
CA GLN A 28 22.42 9.57 -11.88
C GLN A 28 23.90 9.74 -12.17
N TYR A 29 24.71 8.88 -11.58
CA TYR A 29 26.15 8.88 -11.76
C TYR A 29 26.64 7.45 -11.97
N ASP A 30 27.53 7.29 -12.92
CA ASP A 30 28.23 6.06 -13.25
C ASP A 30 29.73 6.33 -13.17
N TYR A 31 30.43 5.56 -12.35
CA TYR A 31 31.88 5.53 -12.29
C TYR A 31 32.43 4.21 -12.85
N ASP A 32 33.12 4.32 -13.99
CA ASP A 32 33.81 3.22 -14.70
C ASP A 32 32.90 2.03 -15.10
N GLY A 33 31.59 2.26 -15.15
CA GLY A 33 30.60 1.20 -15.32
C GLY A 33 30.63 0.17 -14.19
N ARG A 34 31.15 0.52 -13.01
CA ARG A 34 31.27 -0.35 -11.82
C ARG A 34 30.38 0.11 -10.69
N TYR A 35 30.37 1.41 -10.42
CA TYR A 35 29.62 1.99 -9.32
C TYR A 35 28.56 2.92 -9.88
N PHE A 36 27.33 2.64 -9.54
CA PHE A 36 26.16 3.37 -9.98
C PHE A 36 25.54 4.02 -8.76
N VAL A 37 25.27 5.32 -8.83
CA VAL A 37 24.54 6.05 -7.80
C VAL A 37 23.37 6.76 -8.45
N SER A 38 22.21 6.70 -7.81
CA SER A 38 21.02 7.44 -8.25
C SER A 38 20.39 8.14 -7.06
N ALA A 39 19.93 9.35 -7.30
CA ALA A 39 19.14 10.11 -6.34
C ALA A 39 17.96 10.76 -7.07
N SER A 40 16.82 10.83 -6.41
CA SER A 40 15.68 11.61 -6.91
C SER A 40 14.99 12.35 -5.78
N PHE A 41 14.42 13.50 -6.10
CA PHE A 41 13.60 14.29 -5.22
C PHE A 41 12.38 14.76 -5.99
N ARG A 42 11.22 14.65 -5.36
CA ARG A 42 9.94 15.09 -5.87
C ARG A 42 9.23 15.90 -4.81
N ARG A 43 8.55 16.95 -5.25
CA ARG A 43 7.58 17.69 -4.44
C ARG A 43 6.27 17.68 -5.21
N ASP A 44 5.29 16.94 -4.71
CA ASP A 44 4.02 16.67 -5.38
C ASP A 44 2.86 17.26 -4.54
N ALA A 45 1.89 17.88 -5.21
CA ALA A 45 0.68 18.45 -4.64
C ALA A 45 -0.55 17.67 -5.12
N SER A 46 -1.50 17.45 -4.21
CA SER A 46 -2.80 16.85 -4.54
C SER A 46 -3.96 17.76 -4.15
N SER A 47 -4.92 17.91 -5.05
CA SER A 47 -6.20 18.59 -4.80
C SER A 47 -7.10 17.87 -3.78
N CYS A 48 -6.80 16.60 -3.45
CA CYS A 48 -7.51 15.84 -2.42
C CYS A 48 -7.28 16.39 -1.01
N PHE A 49 -6.23 17.18 -0.78
CA PHE A 49 -5.92 17.73 0.53
C PHE A 49 -6.29 19.22 0.61
N HIS A 50 -6.48 19.69 1.85
CA HIS A 50 -6.69 21.12 2.12
C HIS A 50 -5.51 21.92 1.54
N PRO A 51 -5.73 23.17 1.03
CA PRO A 51 -4.66 24.01 0.48
C PRO A 51 -3.37 24.07 1.31
N ASP A 52 -3.49 24.03 2.64
CA ASP A 52 -2.35 24.07 3.57
C ASP A 52 -1.54 22.76 3.61
N ASN A 53 -2.13 21.63 3.22
CA ASN A 53 -1.56 20.27 3.32
C ASN A 53 -1.34 19.59 1.97
N ARG A 54 -1.48 20.31 0.84
CA ARG A 54 -1.39 19.71 -0.50
C ARG A 54 -0.05 19.09 -0.81
N TRP A 55 1.03 19.75 -0.40
CA TRP A 55 2.39 19.43 -0.84
C TRP A 55 3.06 18.38 0.03
N GLY A 56 3.47 17.27 -0.57
CA GLY A 56 4.35 16.25 0.01
C GLY A 56 5.74 16.29 -0.62
N ASN A 57 6.77 15.88 0.13
CA ASN A 57 8.14 15.74 -0.37
C ASN A 57 8.56 14.27 -0.33
N PHE A 58 9.01 13.75 -1.47
CA PHE A 58 9.36 12.35 -1.66
C PHE A 58 10.74 12.26 -2.30
N TRP A 59 11.56 11.32 -1.86
CA TRP A 59 12.92 11.19 -2.39
C TRP A 59 13.34 9.74 -2.43
N SER A 60 14.36 9.45 -3.21
CA SER A 60 15.01 8.15 -3.19
C SER A 60 16.50 8.27 -3.40
N VAL A 61 17.23 7.33 -2.84
CA VAL A 61 18.65 7.12 -3.10
C VAL A 61 18.88 5.64 -3.36
N GLY A 62 19.76 5.33 -4.29
CA GLY A 62 20.14 3.96 -4.60
C GLY A 62 21.56 3.87 -5.09
N ALA A 63 22.20 2.75 -4.78
CA ALA A 63 23.53 2.41 -5.24
C ALA A 63 23.53 1.02 -5.88
N GLY A 64 24.34 0.86 -6.91
CA GLY A 64 24.62 -0.42 -7.55
C GLY A 64 26.12 -0.61 -7.68
N TRP A 65 26.60 -1.82 -7.43
CA TRP A 65 28.00 -2.18 -7.55
C TRP A 65 28.14 -3.44 -8.40
N LEU A 66 28.73 -3.30 -9.58
CA LEU A 66 28.99 -4.40 -10.50
C LEU A 66 30.29 -5.11 -10.09
N LEU A 67 30.13 -6.07 -9.18
CA LEU A 67 31.19 -6.88 -8.60
C LEU A 67 31.97 -7.66 -9.65
N SER A 68 31.32 -8.11 -10.73
CA SER A 68 32.00 -8.85 -11.81
C SER A 68 33.09 -8.05 -12.56
N LYS A 69 33.14 -6.72 -12.39
CA LYS A 69 34.22 -5.87 -12.92
C LYS A 69 35.38 -5.64 -11.93
N GLU A 70 35.32 -6.19 -10.73
CA GLU A 70 36.39 -6.05 -9.75
C GLU A 70 37.49 -7.08 -9.97
N LYS A 71 38.74 -6.71 -9.63
CA LYS A 71 39.92 -7.57 -9.84
C LYS A 71 39.82 -8.94 -9.18
N PHE A 72 39.07 -9.04 -8.08
CA PHE A 72 38.88 -10.31 -7.36
C PHE A 72 37.89 -11.25 -8.04
N LEU A 73 37.08 -10.79 -9.00
CA LEU A 73 36.16 -11.61 -9.80
C LEU A 73 36.49 -11.62 -11.30
N GLU A 74 37.40 -10.77 -11.78
CA GLU A 74 37.71 -10.61 -13.21
C GLU A 74 38.12 -11.92 -13.91
N ASN A 75 38.70 -12.88 -13.17
CA ASN A 75 39.19 -14.15 -13.70
C ASN A 75 38.16 -15.31 -13.58
N GLN A 76 36.94 -15.04 -13.13
CA GLN A 76 35.90 -16.05 -12.94
C GLN A 76 35.03 -16.19 -14.20
N SER A 77 35.46 -17.04 -15.14
CA SER A 77 34.77 -17.24 -16.44
C SER A 77 33.35 -17.81 -16.36
N TRP A 78 32.93 -18.32 -15.20
CA TRP A 78 31.58 -18.82 -14.97
C TRP A 78 30.62 -17.71 -14.50
N ILE A 79 31.13 -16.51 -14.16
CA ILE A 79 30.34 -15.34 -13.75
C ILE A 79 30.34 -14.32 -14.89
N ASP A 80 29.20 -14.20 -15.57
CA ASP A 80 29.04 -13.16 -16.61
C ASP A 80 28.70 -11.80 -15.97
N MET A 81 27.84 -11.83 -14.95
CA MET A 81 27.41 -10.66 -14.22
C MET A 81 27.18 -11.01 -12.76
N LEU A 82 27.68 -10.15 -11.87
CA LEU A 82 27.26 -10.13 -10.48
C LEU A 82 27.18 -8.67 -10.05
N LYS A 83 25.99 -8.22 -9.67
CA LYS A 83 25.71 -6.84 -9.28
C LYS A 83 25.02 -6.83 -7.92
N PHE A 84 25.61 -6.14 -6.96
CA PHE A 84 24.92 -5.77 -5.72
C PHE A 84 24.09 -4.50 -5.95
N LYS A 85 22.88 -4.45 -5.41
CA LYS A 85 22.01 -3.27 -5.45
C LYS A 85 21.41 -3.00 -4.09
N ILE A 86 21.30 -1.73 -3.73
CA ILE A 86 20.62 -1.26 -2.51
C ILE A 86 19.93 0.07 -2.80
N SER A 87 18.72 0.25 -2.26
CA SER A 87 17.98 1.50 -2.40
C SER A 87 17.06 1.75 -1.22
N TYR A 88 16.80 3.03 -0.99
CA TYR A 88 15.81 3.50 -0.04
C TYR A 88 15.06 4.68 -0.64
N GLY A 89 13.74 4.71 -0.51
CA GLY A 89 12.94 5.82 -1.01
C GLY A 89 11.57 5.94 -0.37
N LEU A 90 11.00 7.13 -0.50
CA LEU A 90 9.70 7.51 0.00
C LEU A 90 8.74 7.71 -1.17
N GLN A 91 7.50 7.25 -1.01
CA GLN A 91 6.42 7.45 -1.97
C GLN A 91 5.15 7.85 -1.25
N GLY A 92 4.50 8.91 -1.72
CA GLY A 92 3.20 9.36 -1.21
C GLY A 92 2.03 8.64 -1.85
N ASN A 93 0.99 8.41 -1.07
CA ASN A 93 -0.33 7.98 -1.48
C ASN A 93 -1.38 9.00 -1.00
N ASP A 94 -2.24 9.46 -1.91
CA ASP A 94 -3.33 10.42 -1.63
C ASP A 94 -4.73 9.80 -1.82
N ASN A 95 -4.78 8.47 -1.90
CA ASN A 95 -5.95 7.75 -2.34
C ASN A 95 -6.79 7.24 -1.17
N LEU A 96 -7.69 8.08 -0.64
CA LEU A 96 -8.65 7.67 0.38
C LEU A 96 -9.94 7.11 -0.27
N MET A 97 -10.22 5.82 -0.04
CA MET A 97 -11.47 5.17 -0.50
C MET A 97 -12.58 5.31 0.54
N PHE A 98 -13.79 5.72 0.13
CA PHE A 98 -14.97 5.62 0.98
C PHE A 98 -15.16 4.19 1.55
N GLN A 99 -15.91 4.09 2.63
CA GLN A 99 -16.23 2.82 3.27
C GLN A 99 -16.74 1.78 2.25
N GLY A 100 -16.18 0.57 2.30
CA GLY A 100 -16.48 -0.52 1.36
C GLY A 100 -15.56 -0.57 0.13
N GLY A 101 -14.66 0.41 -0.05
CA GLY A 101 -13.61 0.35 -1.07
C GLY A 101 -14.08 0.56 -2.51
N LEU A 102 -15.37 0.88 -2.71
CA LEU A 102 -15.97 0.95 -4.04
C LEU A 102 -15.69 2.27 -4.77
N TYR A 103 -15.50 3.37 -4.02
CA TYR A 103 -15.37 4.71 -4.60
C TYR A 103 -14.28 5.52 -3.90
N ARG A 104 -13.47 6.24 -4.69
CA ARG A 104 -12.53 7.24 -4.18
C ARG A 104 -13.26 8.46 -3.63
N ASN A 105 -12.80 8.95 -2.48
CA ASN A 105 -13.12 10.29 -2.01
C ASN A 105 -12.07 11.29 -2.52
N TYR A 106 -12.50 12.21 -3.38
CA TYR A 106 -11.64 13.26 -3.95
C TYR A 106 -11.61 14.53 -3.09
N TYR A 107 -12.46 14.62 -2.07
CA TYR A 107 -12.56 15.78 -1.18
C TYR A 107 -12.59 15.35 0.29
N PRO A 108 -11.63 14.54 0.77
CA PRO A 108 -11.62 14.03 2.15
C PRO A 108 -11.46 15.12 3.21
N TYR A 109 -11.03 16.32 2.82
CA TYR A 109 -10.91 17.46 3.71
C TYR A 109 -12.20 18.29 3.88
N GLN A 110 -13.25 18.01 3.09
CA GLN A 110 -14.49 18.78 3.10
C GLN A 110 -15.63 17.98 3.72
N ASP A 111 -16.51 18.66 4.46
CA ASP A 111 -17.79 18.08 4.87
C ASP A 111 -18.66 17.89 3.61
N GLN A 112 -19.31 16.73 3.50
CA GLN A 112 -20.17 16.38 2.37
C GLN A 112 -21.56 16.07 2.87
N TYR A 113 -22.56 16.53 2.12
CA TYR A 113 -23.95 16.44 2.49
C TYR A 113 -24.73 15.74 1.38
N THR A 114 -25.67 14.89 1.75
CA THR A 114 -26.69 14.39 0.84
C THR A 114 -27.86 15.34 0.83
N LEU A 115 -28.38 15.62 -0.36
CA LEU A 115 -29.63 16.34 -0.53
C LEU A 115 -30.79 15.36 -0.33
N ALA A 116 -31.80 15.76 0.43
CA ALA A 116 -32.97 14.96 0.74
C ALA A 116 -34.25 15.78 0.56
N ASN A 117 -35.34 15.07 0.25
CA ASN A 117 -36.70 15.61 0.30
C ASN A 117 -37.29 15.32 1.68
N SER A 118 -37.81 16.33 2.36
CA SER A 118 -38.60 16.18 3.58
C SER A 118 -40.00 16.70 3.33
N ASN A 119 -40.91 15.82 2.89
CA ASN A 119 -42.32 16.16 2.60
C ASN A 119 -42.52 17.33 1.62
N GLY A 120 -41.69 17.41 0.58
CA GLY A 120 -41.73 18.50 -0.40
C GLY A 120 -40.78 19.66 -0.09
N ASP A 121 -40.18 19.68 1.10
CA ASP A 121 -39.19 20.68 1.47
C ASP A 121 -37.76 20.20 1.23
N PHE A 122 -36.88 21.17 0.99
CA PHE A 122 -35.45 20.95 0.85
C PHE A 122 -34.84 20.59 2.21
N SER A 123 -34.09 19.50 2.25
CA SER A 123 -33.34 19.08 3.42
C SER A 123 -31.94 18.61 3.04
N THR A 124 -31.02 18.67 3.99
CA THR A 124 -29.67 18.13 3.85
C THR A 124 -29.31 17.32 5.08
N SER A 125 -28.66 16.19 4.88
CA SER A 125 -28.04 15.42 5.96
C SER A 125 -26.54 15.34 5.75
N LEU A 126 -25.78 15.51 6.84
CA LEU A 126 -24.33 15.29 6.81
C LEU A 126 -24.07 13.82 6.44
N TYR A 127 -23.40 13.61 5.31
CA TYR A 127 -23.02 12.29 4.82
C TYR A 127 -21.59 11.95 5.25
N TYR A 128 -20.74 12.96 5.30
CA TYR A 128 -19.31 12.79 5.51
C TYR A 128 -18.75 13.99 6.28
N LYS A 129 -18.03 13.72 7.36
CA LYS A 129 -17.23 14.72 8.07
C LYS A 129 -15.83 14.76 7.46
N GLY A 130 -15.41 15.91 6.94
CA GLY A 130 -14.08 16.12 6.40
C GLY A 130 -13.05 16.50 7.45
N ASN A 131 -11.77 16.25 7.14
CA ASN A 131 -10.64 16.61 7.98
C ASN A 131 -9.65 17.50 7.21
N LYS A 132 -9.50 18.76 7.62
CA LYS A 132 -8.55 19.69 6.98
C LYS A 132 -7.09 19.30 7.18
N GLU A 133 -6.80 18.56 8.25
CA GLU A 133 -5.45 18.11 8.60
C GLU A 133 -5.03 16.83 7.88
N ILE A 134 -5.92 16.21 7.09
CA ILE A 134 -5.56 15.01 6.34
C ILE A 134 -4.50 15.34 5.28
N THR A 135 -3.46 14.50 5.25
CA THR A 135 -2.28 14.64 4.41
C THR A 135 -1.91 13.29 3.76
N TRP A 136 -0.76 13.24 3.10
CA TRP A 136 -0.25 12.07 2.41
C TRP A 136 0.02 10.88 3.35
N GLU A 137 -0.40 9.69 2.93
CA GLU A 137 0.16 8.44 3.45
C GLU A 137 1.54 8.21 2.84
N THR A 138 2.54 7.84 3.63
CA THR A 138 3.93 7.74 3.16
C THR A 138 4.44 6.31 3.25
N SER A 139 4.92 5.78 2.13
CA SER A 139 5.57 4.48 2.03
C SER A 139 7.08 4.62 1.96
N HIS A 140 7.78 4.10 2.96
CA HIS A 140 9.23 3.99 3.06
C HIS A 140 9.69 2.62 2.57
N SER A 141 10.25 2.58 1.36
CA SER A 141 10.68 1.35 0.70
C SER A 141 12.19 1.20 0.78
N PHE A 142 12.66 0.15 1.44
CA PHE A 142 14.03 -0.32 1.41
C PHE A 142 14.13 -1.58 0.56
N ASN A 143 15.10 -1.64 -0.34
CA ASN A 143 15.39 -2.83 -1.14
C ASN A 143 16.90 -3.09 -1.17
N THR A 144 17.31 -4.34 -1.07
CA THR A 144 18.70 -4.75 -1.26
C THR A 144 18.76 -6.13 -1.88
N GLY A 145 19.73 -6.38 -2.74
CA GLY A 145 19.79 -7.67 -3.42
C GLY A 145 20.98 -7.82 -4.34
N PHE A 146 20.97 -8.93 -5.05
CA PHE A 146 21.94 -9.24 -6.08
C PHE A 146 21.24 -9.60 -7.37
N ASP A 147 21.72 -9.05 -8.48
CA ASP A 147 21.43 -9.54 -9.82
C ASP A 147 22.64 -10.35 -10.31
N PHE A 148 22.39 -11.46 -11.00
CA PHE A 148 23.46 -12.34 -11.47
C PHE A 148 23.14 -12.98 -12.83
N ALA A 149 24.20 -13.33 -13.54
CA ALA A 149 24.16 -14.16 -14.74
C ALA A 149 25.41 -15.04 -14.78
N PHE A 150 25.22 -16.32 -15.08
CA PHE A 150 26.23 -17.37 -15.05
C PHE A 150 26.24 -18.21 -16.34
N TRP A 151 27.42 -18.73 -16.68
CA TRP A 151 27.69 -19.64 -17.80
C TRP A 151 27.23 -19.14 -19.18
N GLY A 152 27.57 -17.90 -19.53
CA GLY A 152 27.15 -17.28 -20.78
C GLY A 152 25.66 -16.90 -20.77
N GLY A 153 25.12 -16.56 -19.60
CA GLY A 153 23.71 -16.21 -19.41
C GLY A 153 22.74 -17.39 -19.42
N LYS A 154 23.23 -18.64 -19.29
CA LYS A 154 22.38 -19.85 -19.22
C LYS A 154 21.56 -19.94 -17.94
N LEU A 155 22.04 -19.36 -16.86
CA LEU A 155 21.29 -19.16 -15.64
C LEU A 155 21.47 -17.71 -15.22
N GLY A 156 20.39 -16.99 -14.98
CA GLY A 156 20.45 -15.66 -14.41
C GLY A 156 19.23 -15.38 -13.56
N GLY A 157 19.25 -14.24 -12.90
CA GLY A 157 18.19 -13.91 -11.97
C GLY A 157 18.54 -12.82 -10.98
N SER A 158 17.66 -12.66 -10.01
CA SER A 158 17.85 -11.77 -8.87
C SER A 158 17.35 -12.38 -7.58
N VAL A 159 18.06 -12.10 -6.49
CA VAL A 159 17.58 -12.33 -5.12
C VAL A 159 17.50 -10.98 -4.44
N GLU A 160 16.33 -10.62 -3.95
CA GLU A 160 16.05 -9.33 -3.36
C GLU A 160 15.40 -9.49 -1.99
N TYR A 161 15.85 -8.71 -1.02
CA TYR A 161 15.15 -8.47 0.22
C TYR A 161 14.53 -7.07 0.16
N PHE A 162 13.24 -7.00 0.49
CA PHE A 162 12.51 -5.74 0.57
C PHE A 162 11.92 -5.53 1.95
N SER A 163 11.80 -4.27 2.35
CA SER A 163 11.06 -3.84 3.53
C SER A 163 10.36 -2.52 3.22
N ARG A 164 9.03 -2.56 3.17
CA ARG A 164 8.15 -1.43 2.90
C ARG A 164 7.37 -1.08 4.15
N LYS A 165 7.72 0.02 4.81
CA LYS A 165 6.99 0.58 5.95
C LYS A 165 6.05 1.68 5.47
N THR A 166 4.75 1.53 5.71
CA THR A 166 3.77 2.59 5.46
C THR A 166 3.47 3.31 6.77
N THR A 167 3.55 4.64 6.78
CA THR A 167 3.19 5.51 7.91
C THR A 167 2.08 6.47 7.50
N ASP A 168 1.44 7.06 8.50
CA ASP A 168 0.41 8.09 8.31
C ASP A 168 -0.72 7.57 7.42
N MET A 169 -1.14 6.32 7.63
CA MET A 169 -2.03 5.63 6.71
C MET A 169 -3.37 6.36 6.59
N LEU A 170 -3.86 6.48 5.35
CA LEU A 170 -5.13 7.13 5.05
C LEU A 170 -6.29 6.21 5.47
N TYR A 171 -6.90 6.50 6.62
CA TYR A 171 -7.88 5.61 7.22
C TYR A 171 -9.16 6.33 7.67
N PHE A 172 -10.25 5.55 7.67
CA PHE A 172 -11.54 5.97 8.22
C PHE A 172 -11.71 5.48 9.64
N LYS A 173 -11.17 6.25 10.59
CA LYS A 173 -11.22 5.94 12.02
C LYS A 173 -12.67 5.87 12.49
N PRO A 174 -13.15 4.75 13.05
CA PRO A 174 -14.42 4.69 13.76
C PRO A 174 -14.40 5.68 14.94
N VAL A 175 -15.49 6.42 15.12
CA VAL A 175 -15.63 7.37 16.23
C VAL A 175 -16.98 7.23 16.92
N ALA A 176 -17.10 7.77 18.13
CA ALA A 176 -18.34 7.70 18.90
C ALA A 176 -19.51 8.35 18.16
N ALA A 177 -20.61 7.61 18.00
CA ALA A 177 -21.79 8.07 17.26
C ALA A 177 -22.44 9.33 17.87
N SER A 178 -22.17 9.64 19.15
CA SER A 178 -22.62 10.87 19.82
C SER A 178 -22.10 12.15 19.16
N MET A 179 -21.06 12.07 18.32
CA MET A 179 -20.56 13.21 17.54
C MET A 179 -21.43 13.55 16.32
N GLY A 180 -22.46 12.75 16.01
CA GLY A 180 -23.33 12.96 14.85
C GLY A 180 -22.78 12.39 13.53
N TYR A 181 -21.65 11.68 13.60
CA TYR A 181 -21.05 10.87 12.54
C TYR A 181 -20.31 9.69 13.18
N SER A 182 -20.12 8.59 12.44
CA SER A 182 -19.54 7.35 12.97
C SER A 182 -18.10 7.09 12.51
N ARG A 183 -17.58 7.88 11.56
CA ARG A 183 -16.22 7.75 11.04
C ARG A 183 -15.60 9.11 10.72
N PHE A 184 -14.29 9.21 10.86
CA PHE A 184 -13.51 10.41 10.58
C PHE A 184 -12.28 10.07 9.73
N PRO A 185 -12.02 10.79 8.63
CA PRO A 185 -10.82 10.60 7.81
C PRO A 185 -9.58 11.15 8.54
N GLU A 186 -8.58 10.31 8.75
CA GLU A 186 -7.38 10.68 9.51
C GLU A 186 -6.17 9.88 9.02
N ASN A 187 -4.98 10.49 9.11
CA ASN A 187 -3.71 9.79 8.95
C ASN A 187 -3.39 9.07 10.26
N VAL A 188 -3.42 7.74 10.27
CA VAL A 188 -3.24 7.00 11.51
C VAL A 188 -2.58 5.65 11.32
N GLY A 189 -1.73 5.30 12.28
CA GLY A 189 -1.09 4.01 12.37
C GLY A 189 0.06 3.82 11.36
N SER A 190 0.69 2.66 11.48
CA SER A 190 1.73 2.24 10.56
C SER A 190 1.77 0.72 10.41
N MET A 191 2.28 0.25 9.28
CA MET A 191 2.48 -1.17 9.02
C MET A 191 3.78 -1.40 8.24
N VAL A 192 4.28 -2.62 8.27
CA VAL A 192 5.43 -3.04 7.47
C VAL A 192 5.14 -4.34 6.73
N ASN A 193 5.50 -4.36 5.45
CA ASN A 193 5.59 -5.56 4.63
C ASN A 193 7.05 -5.78 4.30
N ARG A 194 7.60 -6.94 4.66
CA ARG A 194 9.00 -7.28 4.36
C ARG A 194 9.10 -8.71 3.87
N GLY A 195 10.00 -8.96 2.95
CA GLY A 195 10.05 -10.25 2.27
C GLY A 195 11.32 -10.44 1.45
N VAL A 196 11.37 -11.60 0.83
CA VAL A 196 12.39 -11.99 -0.13
C VAL A 196 11.71 -12.34 -1.45
N GLU A 197 12.28 -11.84 -2.54
CA GLU A 197 11.91 -12.16 -3.92
C GLU A 197 13.06 -12.88 -4.58
N LEU A 198 12.72 -13.93 -5.32
CA LEU A 198 13.63 -14.72 -6.13
C LEU A 198 13.07 -14.76 -7.54
N ASP A 199 13.82 -14.23 -8.49
CA ASP A 199 13.58 -14.36 -9.91
C ASP A 199 14.72 -15.15 -10.52
N LEU A 200 14.38 -16.20 -11.24
CA LEU A 200 15.33 -17.06 -11.94
C LEU A 200 14.85 -17.28 -13.36
N TYR A 201 15.77 -17.20 -14.29
CA TYR A 201 15.57 -17.66 -15.64
C TYR A 201 16.71 -18.57 -16.05
N SER A 202 16.40 -19.58 -16.85
CA SER A 202 17.38 -20.51 -17.37
C SER A 202 17.10 -20.86 -18.83
N ASN A 203 18.12 -20.69 -19.67
CA ASN A 203 18.11 -21.12 -21.06
C ASN A 203 18.73 -22.53 -21.12
N ILE A 204 17.93 -23.54 -20.80
CA ILE A 204 18.40 -24.92 -20.58
C ILE A 204 18.92 -25.53 -21.88
N ILE A 205 18.20 -25.32 -22.98
CA ILE A 205 18.59 -25.80 -24.31
C ILE A 205 18.44 -24.66 -25.30
N GLU A 206 19.46 -24.43 -26.12
CA GLU A 206 19.43 -23.41 -27.17
C GLU A 206 20.16 -23.92 -28.41
N ASN A 207 19.42 -24.60 -29.28
CA ASN A 207 19.92 -25.15 -30.55
C ASN A 207 19.03 -24.66 -31.71
N LYS A 208 19.50 -24.79 -32.96
CA LYS A 208 18.78 -24.32 -34.17
C LYS A 208 17.34 -24.86 -34.31
N ASN A 209 17.08 -26.04 -33.76
CA ASN A 209 15.81 -26.74 -33.92
C ASN A 209 14.93 -26.70 -32.67
N PHE A 210 15.49 -26.29 -31.53
CA PHE A 210 14.80 -26.36 -30.25
C PHE A 210 15.44 -25.41 -29.23
N SER A 211 14.60 -24.57 -28.63
CA SER A 211 14.96 -23.73 -27.50
C SER A 211 14.02 -24.04 -26.35
N TRP A 212 14.58 -24.23 -25.15
CA TRP A 212 13.84 -24.43 -23.93
C TRP A 212 14.31 -23.47 -22.86
N ASN A 213 13.42 -22.56 -22.50
CA ASN A 213 13.65 -21.53 -21.49
C ASN A 213 12.66 -21.75 -20.34
N VAL A 214 13.16 -21.68 -19.11
CA VAL A 214 12.38 -21.82 -17.89
C VAL A 214 12.52 -20.54 -17.09
N ASN A 215 11.39 -19.98 -16.64
CA ASN A 215 11.35 -18.84 -15.75
C ASN A 215 10.65 -19.26 -14.46
N PHE A 216 11.20 -18.85 -13.32
CA PHE A 216 10.67 -19.14 -12.00
C PHE A 216 10.73 -17.85 -11.17
N ASN A 217 9.60 -17.41 -10.67
CA ASN A 217 9.50 -16.32 -9.69
C ASN A 217 8.90 -16.87 -8.40
N LEU A 218 9.45 -16.43 -7.26
CA LEU A 218 8.95 -16.74 -5.93
C LEU A 218 9.05 -15.50 -5.05
N THR A 219 7.96 -15.18 -4.36
CA THR A 219 7.93 -14.13 -3.34
C THR A 219 7.44 -14.71 -2.02
N HIS A 220 8.18 -14.46 -0.94
CA HIS A 220 7.73 -14.74 0.41
C HIS A 220 7.82 -13.47 1.25
N PHE A 221 6.71 -13.08 1.89
CA PHE A 221 6.67 -11.87 2.70
C PHE A 221 5.86 -12.07 3.97
N LYS A 222 6.12 -11.20 4.94
CA LYS A 222 5.36 -11.08 6.18
C LYS A 222 4.86 -9.65 6.33
N ASN A 223 3.60 -9.53 6.70
CA ASN A 223 2.99 -8.28 7.12
C ASN A 223 3.01 -8.17 8.65
N LYS A 224 3.17 -6.96 9.16
CA LYS A 224 2.99 -6.61 10.57
C LYS A 224 2.38 -5.22 10.69
N VAL A 225 1.29 -5.09 11.44
CA VAL A 225 0.78 -3.81 11.95
C VAL A 225 1.74 -3.37 13.04
N LEU A 226 2.26 -2.16 12.94
CA LEU A 226 3.22 -1.61 13.90
C LEU A 226 2.53 -0.73 14.94
N GLU A 227 1.55 0.05 14.51
CA GLU A 227 0.86 1.03 15.35
C GLU A 227 -0.57 1.22 14.83
N LEU A 228 -1.51 1.31 15.75
CA LEU A 228 -2.89 1.75 15.50
C LEU A 228 -3.14 3.10 16.16
N SER A 229 -4.34 3.67 15.98
CA SER A 229 -4.73 4.86 16.72
C SER A 229 -4.57 4.63 18.23
N PRO A 230 -4.02 5.56 19.01
CA PRO A 230 -3.92 5.42 20.46
C PRO A 230 -5.26 5.11 21.15
N GLU A 231 -6.36 5.66 20.61
CA GLU A 231 -7.73 5.42 21.09
C GLU A 231 -8.19 3.96 20.96
N LEU A 232 -7.56 3.18 20.08
CA LEU A 232 -7.86 1.76 19.85
C LEU A 232 -7.13 0.84 20.83
N ASN A 233 -6.24 1.37 21.68
CA ASN A 233 -5.47 0.59 22.66
C ASN A 233 -4.82 -0.66 22.05
N GLY A 234 -4.23 -0.51 20.87
CA GLY A 234 -3.52 -1.58 20.16
C GLY A 234 -4.38 -2.63 19.46
N GLN A 235 -5.73 -2.49 19.44
CA GLN A 235 -6.61 -3.46 18.78
C GLN A 235 -7.84 -2.83 18.10
N LEU A 236 -8.16 -3.30 16.90
CA LEU A 236 -9.39 -2.97 16.18
C LEU A 236 -10.06 -4.24 15.65
N ILE A 237 -11.33 -4.46 16.00
CA ILE A 237 -12.17 -5.49 15.40
C ILE A 237 -12.97 -4.85 14.26
N ASP A 238 -12.88 -5.42 13.07
CA ASP A 238 -13.61 -4.97 11.88
C ASP A 238 -14.26 -6.17 11.17
N GLY A 239 -15.53 -6.42 11.49
CA GLY A 239 -16.27 -7.57 10.99
C GLY A 239 -15.60 -8.89 11.37
N ALA A 240 -15.22 -9.68 10.36
CA ALA A 240 -14.56 -10.98 10.51
C ALA A 240 -13.02 -10.89 10.68
N ARG A 241 -12.48 -9.68 10.86
CA ARG A 241 -11.04 -9.43 10.99
C ARG A 241 -10.72 -8.74 12.30
N ILE A 242 -9.49 -8.92 12.73
CA ILE A 242 -8.90 -8.19 13.84
C ILE A 242 -7.54 -7.64 13.41
N TYR A 243 -7.30 -6.38 13.74
CA TYR A 243 -6.01 -5.73 13.60
C TYR A 243 -5.45 -5.56 15.01
N ARG A 244 -4.28 -6.15 15.26
CA ARG A 244 -3.52 -5.93 16.50
C ARG A 244 -2.13 -5.44 16.17
N GLU A 245 -1.63 -4.53 16.99
CA GLU A 245 -0.23 -4.16 16.96
C GLU A 245 0.65 -5.41 17.12
N ASP A 246 1.78 -5.41 16.43
CA ASP A 246 2.72 -6.53 16.33
C ASP A 246 2.21 -7.81 15.66
N GLU A 247 1.00 -7.82 15.12
CA GLU A 247 0.40 -8.95 14.41
C GLU A 247 0.17 -8.67 12.92
N SER A 248 -0.15 -9.71 12.15
CA SER A 248 -0.48 -9.58 10.72
C SER A 248 -1.84 -8.92 10.52
N MET A 249 -1.95 -7.99 9.57
CA MET A 249 -3.22 -7.37 9.19
C MET A 249 -4.22 -8.35 8.55
N TYR A 250 -3.78 -9.57 8.22
CA TYR A 250 -4.58 -10.60 7.58
C TYR A 250 -5.22 -11.57 8.57
N GLN A 251 -5.27 -11.24 9.86
CA GLN A 251 -5.92 -12.08 10.85
C GLN A 251 -7.44 -12.10 10.71
N LEU A 252 -7.99 -13.31 10.73
CA LEU A 252 -9.42 -13.54 10.88
C LEU A 252 -9.77 -13.64 12.36
N TYR A 253 -10.86 -13.00 12.74
CA TYR A 253 -11.44 -13.05 14.07
C TYR A 253 -12.85 -13.62 13.98
N LEU A 254 -12.92 -14.93 14.14
CA LEU A 254 -14.13 -15.73 13.93
C LEU A 254 -14.35 -16.65 15.12
N PRO A 255 -15.61 -16.92 15.48
CA PRO A 255 -15.94 -18.02 16.39
C PRO A 255 -15.34 -19.34 15.86
N LYS A 256 -14.79 -20.16 16.75
CA LYS A 256 -14.23 -21.46 16.38
C LYS A 256 -15.32 -22.52 16.42
N TYR A 257 -15.79 -22.95 15.25
CA TYR A 257 -16.79 -24.02 15.13
C TYR A 257 -16.21 -25.34 15.63
N VAL A 258 -16.98 -26.04 16.46
CA VAL A 258 -16.57 -27.33 17.07
C VAL A 258 -17.25 -28.50 16.37
N GLY A 259 -18.50 -28.34 15.98
CA GLY A 259 -19.29 -29.41 15.39
C GLY A 259 -20.78 -29.20 15.62
N VAL A 260 -21.54 -30.29 15.52
CA VAL A 260 -22.97 -30.31 15.81
C VAL A 260 -23.18 -31.17 17.06
N ASP A 261 -24.05 -30.74 17.95
CA ASP A 261 -24.52 -31.54 19.07
C ASP A 261 -25.27 -32.76 18.54
N SER A 262 -24.84 -33.96 18.93
CA SER A 262 -25.39 -35.22 18.40
C SER A 262 -26.80 -35.55 18.91
N GLU A 263 -27.24 -34.93 20.00
CA GLU A 263 -28.56 -35.17 20.60
C GLU A 263 -29.59 -34.15 20.11
N THR A 264 -29.18 -32.88 19.93
CA THR A 264 -30.08 -31.77 19.60
C THR A 264 -29.98 -31.31 18.15
N GLY A 265 -28.87 -31.58 17.46
CA GLY A 265 -28.61 -31.08 16.10
C GLY A 265 -28.17 -29.62 16.03
N GLU A 266 -27.91 -28.96 17.17
CA GLU A 266 -27.47 -27.57 17.21
C GLU A 266 -25.97 -27.40 16.92
N SER A 267 -25.58 -26.24 16.37
CA SER A 267 -24.17 -25.92 16.12
C SER A 267 -23.43 -25.56 17.41
N LEU A 268 -22.29 -26.20 17.66
CA LEU A 268 -21.42 -25.97 18.80
C LEU A 268 -20.20 -25.11 18.43
N TRP A 269 -19.83 -24.20 19.33
CA TRP A 269 -18.70 -23.28 19.17
C TRP A 269 -17.82 -23.32 20.41
N ALA A 270 -16.51 -23.13 20.24
CA ALA A 270 -15.57 -23.18 21.36
C ALA A 270 -15.80 -21.96 22.27
N LEU A 271 -15.89 -22.22 23.58
CA LEU A 271 -15.82 -21.16 24.59
C LEU A 271 -14.40 -20.59 24.58
N VAL A 272 -14.30 -19.29 24.31
CA VAL A 272 -13.04 -18.54 24.46
C VAL A 272 -13.13 -17.85 25.81
N THR A 273 -12.44 -18.37 26.82
CA THR A 273 -12.18 -17.58 28.03
C THR A 273 -11.30 -16.39 27.64
N PRO A 274 -11.71 -15.15 27.93
CA PRO A 274 -10.82 -14.00 27.75
C PRO A 274 -9.62 -14.18 28.69
N ASP A 275 -8.41 -14.08 28.14
CA ASP A 275 -7.17 -13.89 28.93
C ASP A 275 -7.14 -12.47 29.53
#